data_AF-A0A371MY50-F1
#
_entry.id   AF-A0A371MY50-F1
#
_cell.length_a   1.000
_cell.length_b   1.000
_cell.length_c   1.000
_cell.angle_alpha   90.00
_cell.angle_beta   90.00
_cell.angle_gamma   90.00
#
_symmetry.space_group_name_H-M   'P 1'
#
loop_
_entity.id
_entity.type
_entity.pdbx_description
1 polymer ?
#
loop_
_entity_poly.entity_id
_entity_poly.type
_entity_poly.pdbx_seq_one_letter_code
_entity_poly.pdbx_strand_id
1 'polypeptide(L)' 'MSEATLDGRGRLTLPKEIRERYGEHYHIVQLHDGIKLIPIEDDPLDALRSEFADVEKSADELRQEARNAALDEAGR' A
#
# COMPACT_ATOMS: atom_id res chain seq x y z
N MET A 1 -5.23 -1.88 20.35
CA MET A 1 -6.22 -2.47 19.42
C MET A 1 -7.43 -1.56 19.46
N SER A 2 -7.82 -0.93 18.35
CA SER A 2 -9.06 -0.16 18.26
C SER A 2 -10.19 -1.08 17.83
N GLU A 3 -11.32 -1.00 18.51
CA GLU A 3 -12.57 -1.68 18.13
C GLU A 3 -13.53 -0.65 17.52
N ALA A 4 -14.25 -1.04 16.48
CA ALA A 4 -15.28 -0.21 15.85
C ALA A 4 -16.45 -1.09 15.38
N THR A 5 -17.67 -0.59 15.54
CA THR A 5 -18.90 -1.28 15.14
C THR A 5 -19.52 -0.63 13.92
N LEU A 6 -20.25 -1.42 13.13
CA LEU A 6 -21.05 -0.90 12.02
C LEU A 6 -22.22 -0.08 12.53
N ASP A 7 -22.53 0.99 11.82
CA ASP A 7 -23.78 1.72 12.03
C ASP A 7 -24.98 1.02 11.37
N GLY A 8 -26.18 1.58 11.54
CA GLY A 8 -27.41 1.01 10.96
C GLY A 8 -27.47 0.98 9.43
N ARG A 9 -26.46 1.51 8.72
CA ARG A 9 -26.31 1.45 7.27
C ARG A 9 -25.15 0.54 6.85
N GLY A 10 -24.51 -0.16 7.78
CA GLY A 10 -23.36 -1.01 7.49
C GLY A 10 -22.07 -0.24 7.21
N ARG A 11 -21.94 1.02 7.67
CA ARG A 11 -20.72 1.82 7.51
C ARG A 11 -19.80 1.62 8.71
N LEU A 12 -18.50 1.51 8.45
CA LEU A 12 -17.46 1.52 9.47
C LEU A 12 -16.81 2.91 9.51
N THR A 13 -16.78 3.53 10.69
CA THR A 13 -16.07 4.80 10.87
C THR A 13 -14.63 4.51 11.28
N LEU A 14 -13.67 4.96 10.46
CA LEU A 14 -12.26 4.89 10.82
C LEU A 14 -11.93 5.92 11.91
N PRO A 15 -11.14 5.54 12.94
CA PRO A 15 -10.64 6.47 13.95
C PRO A 15 -9.95 7.67 13.31
N LYS A 16 -10.03 8.82 14.00
CA LYS A 16 -9.51 10.09 13.48
C LYS A 16 -8.02 9.99 13.10
N GLU A 17 -7.24 9.31 13.93
CA GLU A 17 -5.80 9.13 13.76
C GLU A 17 -5.46 8.33 12.49
N ILE A 18 -6.33 7.40 12.08
CA ILE A 18 -6.17 6.63 10.85
C ILE A 18 -6.48 7.52 9.64
N ARG A 19 -7.56 8.29 9.70
CA ARG A 19 -7.95 9.21 8.61
C ARG A 19 -6.92 10.32 8.39
N GLU A 20 -6.36 10.87 9.46
CA GLU A 20 -5.30 11.89 9.37
C GLU A 20 -4.01 11.33 8.79
N ARG A 21 -3.73 10.04 8.98
CA ARG A 21 -2.51 9.41 8.48
C ARG A 21 -2.64 8.92 7.04
N TYR A 22 -3.79 8.38 6.65
CA TYR A 22 -3.95 7.61 5.42
C TYR A 22 -5.01 8.20 4.47
N GLY A 23 -5.59 9.36 4.81
CA GLY A 23 -6.56 10.05 3.98
C GLY A 23 -7.98 9.45 4.05
N GLU A 24 -8.81 9.83 3.08
CA GLU A 24 -10.25 9.54 3.06
C GLU A 24 -10.66 8.49 2.02
N HIS A 25 -9.81 8.22 1.02
CA HIS A 25 -10.11 7.32 -0.10
C HIS A 25 -9.39 5.99 0.06
N TYR A 26 -10.12 4.89 -0.16
CA TYR A 26 -9.59 3.53 0.01
C TYR A 26 -10.12 2.56 -1.04
N HIS A 27 -9.28 1.63 -1.46
CA HIS A 27 -9.71 0.38 -2.08
C HIS A 27 -10.02 -0.66 -1.01
N ILE A 28 -11.17 -1.33 -1.15
CA ILE A 28 -11.58 -2.45 -0.29
C ILE A 28 -11.22 -3.75 -1.00
N VAL A 29 -10.36 -4.55 -0.39
CA VAL A 29 -9.96 -5.87 -0.88
C VAL A 29 -10.52 -6.94 0.06
N GLN A 30 -11.24 -7.92 -0.51
CA GLN A 30 -11.69 -9.10 0.22
C GLN A 30 -10.59 -10.16 0.19
N LEU A 31 -10.21 -10.64 1.37
CA LEU A 31 -9.27 -11.73 1.58
C LEU A 31 -10.01 -12.92 2.18
N HIS A 32 -9.34 -14.07 2.25
CA HIS A 32 -9.94 -15.30 2.81
C HIS A 32 -10.32 -15.18 4.29
N ASP A 33 -9.62 -14.33 5.05
CA ASP A 33 -9.74 -14.15 6.50
C ASP A 33 -10.25 -12.77 6.92
N GLY A 34 -10.59 -11.89 5.96
CA GLY A 34 -11.08 -10.55 6.29
C GLY A 34 -11.08 -9.57 5.14
N ILE A 35 -11.07 -8.29 5.49
CA ILE A 35 -10.98 -7.18 4.53
C ILE A 35 -9.70 -6.39 4.76
N LYS A 36 -9.11 -5.89 3.68
CA LYS A 36 -8.00 -4.94 3.73
C LYS A 36 -8.44 -3.63 3.09
N LEU A 37 -8.18 -2.52 3.79
CA LEU A 37 -8.32 -1.18 3.25
C LEU A 37 -6.94 -0.71 2.78
N ILE A 38 -6.85 -0.33 1.51
CA ILE A 38 -5.63 0.21 0.90
C ILE A 38 -5.90 1.69 0.60
N PRO A 39 -5.18 2.63 1.22
CA PRO A 39 -5.40 4.06 0.96
C PRO A 39 -5.10 4.40 -0.49
N ILE A 40 -5.85 5.36 -1.01
CA ILE A 40 -5.68 5.93 -2.35
C ILE A 40 -5.19 7.36 -2.13
N GLU A 41 -3.99 7.64 -2.62
CA GLU A 41 -3.45 8.99 -2.66
C GLU A 41 -4.27 9.87 -3.61
N ASP A 42 -4.43 11.14 -3.27
CA ASP A 42 -5.19 12.09 -4.10
C ASP A 42 -4.53 12.29 -5.48
N ASP A 43 -3.20 12.22 -5.54
CA ASP A 43 -2.42 12.12 -6.78
C ASP A 43 -1.50 10.89 -6.72
N PRO A 44 -1.96 9.73 -7.21
CA PRO A 44 -1.19 8.49 -7.16
C PRO A 44 0.12 8.55 -7.97
N LEU A 45 0.16 9.36 -9.03
CA LEU A 45 1.35 9.46 -9.88
C LEU A 45 2.40 10.33 -9.22
N ASP A 46 2.02 11.45 -8.63
CA ASP A 46 2.94 12.31 -7.89
C ASP A 46 3.49 11.59 -6.65
N ALA A 47 2.62 10.90 -5.91
CA ALA A 47 3.04 10.07 -4.78
C ALA A 47 4.06 9.01 -5.22
N LEU A 48 3.78 8.25 -6.28
CA LEU A 48 4.71 7.25 -6.80
C LEU A 48 6.03 7.88 -7.26
N ARG A 49 6.02 9.09 -7.84
CA ARG A 49 7.25 9.77 -8.26
C ARG A 49 8.07 10.24 -7.05
N SER A 50 7.40 10.77 -6.03
CA SER A 50 8.02 11.23 -4.79
C SER A 50 8.71 10.08 -4.04
N GLU A 51 8.02 8.95 -3.90
CA GLU A 51 8.56 7.75 -3.22
C GLU A 51 9.83 7.19 -3.89
N PHE A 52 9.98 7.40 -5.20
CA PHE A 52 11.13 6.95 -5.97
C PHE A 52 12.09 8.09 -6.36
N ALA A 53 11.94 9.28 -5.77
CA ALA A 53 12.73 10.46 -6.13
C ALA A 53 14.24 10.26 -5.88
N ASP A 54 14.61 9.47 -4.87
CA ASP A 54 16.00 9.18 -4.51
C ASP A 54 16.59 7.97 -5.26
N VAL A 55 15.83 7.38 -6.20
CA VAL A 55 16.26 6.21 -6.96
C VAL A 55 16.91 6.63 -8.26
N GLU A 56 18.24 6.54 -8.32
CA GLU A 56 19.03 6.90 -9.51
C GLU A 56 19.00 5.82 -10.62
N LYS A 57 18.56 4.60 -10.28
CA LYS A 57 18.56 3.46 -11.20
C LYS A 57 17.32 3.44 -12.07
N SER A 58 17.49 3.05 -13.33
CA SER A 58 16.38 2.74 -14.21
C SER A 58 15.61 1.52 -13.73
N ALA A 59 14.34 1.42 -14.16
CA ALA A 59 13.51 0.26 -13.85
C ALA A 59 14.11 -1.07 -14.36
N ASP A 60 14.87 -1.04 -15.45
CA ASP A 60 15.51 -2.23 -16.00
C ASP A 60 16.72 -2.68 -15.18
N GLU A 61 17.51 -1.74 -14.66
CA GLU A 61 18.61 -2.02 -13.72
C GLU A 61 18.07 -2.64 -12.43
N LEU A 62 17.02 -2.05 -11.84
CA LEU A 62 16.37 -2.59 -10.64
C LEU A 62 15.84 -4.02 -10.87
N ARG A 63 15.22 -4.27 -12.03
CA ARG A 63 14.74 -5.63 -12.38
C ARG A 63 15.87 -6.62 -12.54
N GLN A 64 16.96 -6.23 -13.20
CA GLN A 64 18.10 -7.12 -13.43
C GLN A 64 18.81 -7.46 -12.11
N GLU A 65 18.98 -6.48 -11.23
CA GLU A 65 19.58 -6.69 -9.90
C GLU A 65 18.70 -7.60 -9.03
N ALA A 66 17.40 -7.35 -8.96
CA ALA A 66 16.46 -8.19 -8.21
C ALA A 66 16.47 -9.64 -8.72
N ARG A 67 16.55 -9.82 -10.05
CA ARG A 67 16.66 -11.15 -10.67
C ARG A 67 17.97 -11.85 -10.29
N ASN A 68 19.09 -11.14 -10.33
CA ASN A 68 20.40 -11.71 -9.97
C ASN A 68 20.41 -12.12 -8.49
N ALA A 69 19.95 -11.23 -7.60
CA ALA A 69 19.84 -11.51 -6.16
C ALA A 69 19.00 -12.76 -5.88
N ALA A 70 17.85 -12.92 -6.55
CA ALA A 70 17.01 -14.10 -6.42
C ALA A 70 17.70 -15.39 -6.91
N LEU A 71 18.55 -15.31 -7.94
CA LEU A 71 19.33 -16.46 -8.42
C LEU A 71 20.47 -16.83 -7.47
N ASP A 72 21.15 -15.83 -6.90
CA ASP A 72 22.21 -16.02 -5.91
C ASP A 72 21.65 -16.66 -4.63
N GLU A 73 20.50 -16.19 -4.15
CA GLU A 73 19.82 -16.74 -2.98
C GLU A 73 19.28 -18.16 -3.21
N ALA A 74 18.89 -18.48 -4.45
CA ALA A 74 18.50 -19.83 -4.86
C ALA A 74 19.69 -20.81 -5.01
N GLY A 75 20.92 -20.36 -4.75
CA GLY A 75 22.11 -21.21 -4.68
C GLY A 75 22.65 -21.65 -6.03
N ARG A 76 22.58 -20.78 -7.05
CA ARG A 76 23.31 -21.00 -8.29
C ARG A 76 24.80 -20.69 -8.14
#